data_AF-A0A0D6L656-F1
#
_entry.id   AF-A0A0D6L656-F1
#
_cell.length_a   1.000
_cell.length_b   1.000
_cell.length_c   1.000
_cell.angle_alpha   90.00
_cell.angle_beta   90.00
_cell.angle_gamma   90.00
#
_symmetry.space_group_name_H-M   'P 1'
#
loop_
_entity.id
_entity.type
_entity.pdbx_description
1 polymer ?
#
loop_
_entity_poly.entity_id
_entity_poly.type
_entity_poly.pdbx_seq_one_letter_code
_entity_poly.pdbx_strand_id
1 'polypeptide(L)'
;MQEDVEEVLGRLLLTSRAPNTIRTYENAISEFRSWQRQGPQSRMRNDLDSAAIFLAKKSQYVSHRSLATFVAALAYHRMGRKSEEDTQWKILDEMVKSSKRREIVRAQKFATTDEWLQLLRVATQMRWQEWRKSKKDQEQRGAAIFLAKEDWLDSAIRKCLEKNRDDPILATRNGSQWSANAAASEIKKMCDAAGLRRLSPHSFRRGGTMRALDEGIDPVAVQRRGRWASTRSMRPYVNHSLHTQGGPAHITQP
;
A
#
# COMPACT_ATOMS: atom_id res chain seq x y z
N MET A 1 -34.54 26.90 10.94
CA MET A 1 -33.79 25.78 10.33
C MET A 1 -32.52 25.61 11.12
N GLN A 2 -32.47 24.58 11.96
CA GLN A 2 -31.22 24.17 12.60
C GLN A 2 -30.50 23.35 11.54
N GLU A 3 -29.47 23.92 10.91
CA GLU A 3 -28.58 23.12 10.06
C GLU A 3 -28.04 21.97 10.92
N ASP A 4 -28.19 20.75 10.44
CA ASP A 4 -27.59 19.59 11.07
C ASP A 4 -26.08 19.68 10.88
N VAL A 5 -25.43 20.33 11.85
CA VAL A 5 -23.97 20.56 11.88
C VAL A 5 -23.22 19.24 11.77
N GLU A 6 -23.78 18.13 12.26
CA GLU A 6 -23.18 16.80 12.13
C GLU A 6 -23.22 16.31 10.68
N GLU A 7 -24.31 16.58 9.95
CA GLU A 7 -24.44 16.22 8.54
C GLU A 7 -23.47 17.02 7.65
N VAL A 8 -23.32 18.34 7.90
CA VAL A 8 -22.42 19.22 7.15
C VAL A 8 -20.95 18.83 7.41
N LEU A 9 -20.57 18.61 8.67
CA LEU A 9 -19.23 18.15 9.03
C LEU A 9 -18.93 16.75 8.49
N GLY A 10 -19.92 15.85 8.50
CA GLY A 10 -19.80 14.51 7.93
C GLY A 10 -19.49 14.54 6.43
N ARG A 11 -20.20 15.36 5.64
CA ARG A 11 -19.94 15.52 4.20
C ARG A 11 -18.55 16.10 3.91
N LEU A 12 -18.11 17.09 4.69
CA LEU A 12 -16.76 17.66 4.56
C LEU A 12 -15.66 16.64 4.90
N LEU A 13 -15.85 15.84 5.94
CA LEU A 13 -14.90 14.79 6.31
C LEU A 13 -14.81 13.69 5.25
N LEU A 14 -15.94 13.27 4.66
CA LEU A 14 -15.99 12.28 3.59
C LEU A 14 -15.32 12.74 2.29
N THR A 15 -15.34 14.05 2.01
CA THR A 15 -14.68 14.61 0.81
C THR A 15 -13.21 14.93 1.05
N SER A 16 -12.80 15.13 2.32
CA SER A 16 -11.42 15.46 2.71
C SER A 16 -10.45 14.26 2.73
N ARG A 17 -10.96 13.03 2.66
CA ARG A 17 -10.16 11.79 2.77
C ARG A 17 -10.25 10.96 1.50
N ALA A 18 -9.17 10.25 1.20
CA ALA A 18 -9.17 9.31 0.09
C ALA A 18 -10.23 8.20 0.32
N PRO A 19 -10.95 7.75 -0.72
CA PRO A 19 -12.01 6.74 -0.59
C PRO A 19 -11.55 5.43 0.08
N ASN A 20 -10.30 5.02 -0.17
CA ASN A 20 -9.73 3.83 0.46
C ASN A 20 -9.50 4.01 1.97
N THR A 21 -9.17 5.23 2.41
CA THR A 21 -8.99 5.55 3.82
C THR A 21 -10.32 5.48 4.56
N ILE A 22 -11.37 6.08 3.98
CA ILE A 22 -12.74 6.03 4.53
C ILE A 22 -13.19 4.59 4.70
N ARG A 23 -13.10 3.78 3.64
CA ARG A 23 -13.46 2.36 3.69
C ARG A 23 -12.68 1.59 4.75
N THR A 24 -11.39 1.88 4.90
CA THR A 24 -10.55 1.25 5.93
C THR A 24 -11.02 1.63 7.33
N TYR A 25 -11.40 2.89 7.55
CA TYR A 25 -11.92 3.36 8.83
C TYR A 25 -13.29 2.76 9.15
N GLU A 26 -14.21 2.77 8.19
CA GLU A 26 -15.54 2.14 8.31
C GLU A 26 -15.42 0.66 8.69
N ASN A 27 -14.54 -0.09 8.01
CA ASN A 27 -14.29 -1.49 8.33
C ASN A 27 -13.76 -1.67 9.77
N ALA A 28 -12.79 -0.84 10.18
CA ALA A 28 -12.21 -0.91 11.52
C ALA A 28 -13.25 -0.60 12.62
N ILE A 29 -14.13 0.38 12.38
CA ILE A 29 -15.21 0.72 13.31
C ILE A 29 -16.29 -0.35 13.32
N SER A 30 -16.71 -0.84 12.16
CA SER A 30 -17.71 -1.92 12.06
C SER A 30 -17.26 -3.17 12.82
N GLU A 31 -15.98 -3.55 12.69
CA GLU A 31 -15.39 -4.64 13.46
C GLU A 31 -15.47 -4.38 14.99
N PHE A 32 -15.11 -3.18 15.43
CA PHE A 32 -15.18 -2.78 16.83
C PHE A 32 -16.62 -2.78 17.37
N ARG A 33 -17.58 -2.20 16.64
CA ARG A 33 -19.00 -2.19 17.01
C ARG A 33 -19.60 -3.59 17.05
N SER A 34 -19.18 -4.47 16.14
CA SER A 34 -19.55 -5.89 16.18
C SER A 34 -19.03 -6.56 17.46
N TRP A 35 -17.75 -6.33 17.79
CA TRP A 35 -17.14 -6.86 19.02
C TRP A 35 -17.78 -6.32 20.32
N GLN A 36 -18.21 -5.06 20.34
CA GLN A 36 -18.95 -4.48 21.47
C GLN A 36 -20.30 -5.19 21.64
N ARG A 37 -21.07 -5.36 20.56
CA ARG A 37 -22.40 -5.99 20.57
C ARG A 37 -22.38 -7.47 20.97
N GLN A 38 -21.31 -8.18 20.65
CA GLN A 38 -21.12 -9.59 21.02
C GLN A 38 -20.67 -9.78 22.48
N GLY A 39 -20.43 -8.70 23.22
CA GLY A 39 -19.94 -8.73 24.59
C GLY A 39 -20.97 -8.32 25.64
N PRO A 40 -20.56 -8.25 26.91
CA PRO A 40 -21.40 -7.69 27.97
C PRO A 40 -21.73 -6.22 27.68
N GLN A 41 -22.91 -5.78 28.13
CA GLN A 41 -23.39 -4.40 27.94
C GLN A 41 -22.41 -3.33 28.48
N SER A 42 -21.54 -3.67 29.43
CA SER A 42 -20.48 -2.78 29.92
C SER A 42 -19.56 -2.28 28.80
N ARG A 43 -19.37 -3.04 27.72
CA ARG A 43 -18.59 -2.62 26.53
C ARG A 43 -19.25 -1.51 25.70
N MET A 44 -20.50 -1.16 25.96
CA MET A 44 -21.19 -0.09 25.25
C MET A 44 -21.28 1.21 26.06
N ARG A 45 -20.85 1.18 27.33
CA ARG A 45 -20.97 2.33 28.25
C ARG A 45 -19.95 3.42 27.97
N ASN A 46 -18.70 3.03 27.69
CA ASN A 46 -17.62 3.97 27.37
C ASN A 46 -16.81 3.44 26.18
N ASP A 47 -16.83 4.20 25.09
CA ASP A 47 -16.17 3.85 23.83
C ASP A 47 -14.65 3.80 23.96
N LEU A 48 -14.02 4.69 24.74
CA LEU A 48 -12.56 4.73 24.87
C LEU A 48 -12.02 3.61 25.76
N ASP A 49 -12.72 3.31 26.86
CA ASP A 49 -12.38 2.16 27.71
C ASP A 49 -12.54 0.85 26.93
N SER A 50 -13.63 0.75 26.16
CA SER A 50 -13.89 -0.41 25.31
C SER A 50 -12.89 -0.51 24.17
N ALA A 51 -12.47 0.62 23.60
CA ALA A 51 -11.41 0.68 22.61
C ALA A 51 -10.07 0.22 23.19
N ALA A 52 -9.74 0.55 24.44
CA ALA A 52 -8.52 0.08 25.10
C ALA A 52 -8.53 -1.45 25.24
N ILE A 53 -9.64 -2.04 25.72
CA ILE A 53 -9.78 -3.50 25.82
C ILE A 53 -9.71 -4.17 24.43
N PHE A 54 -10.40 -3.59 23.44
CA PHE A 54 -10.36 -4.08 22.06
C PHE A 54 -8.95 -4.05 21.48
N LEU A 55 -8.23 -2.95 21.68
CA LEU A 55 -6.86 -2.75 21.21
C LEU A 55 -5.91 -3.75 21.88
N ALA A 56 -6.05 -3.96 23.19
CA ALA A 56 -5.27 -4.95 23.93
C ALA A 56 -5.47 -6.36 23.35
N LYS A 57 -6.72 -6.77 23.12
CA LYS A 57 -7.04 -8.06 22.50
C LYS A 57 -6.46 -8.16 21.08
N LYS A 58 -6.68 -7.14 20.25
CA LYS A 58 -6.24 -7.13 18.85
C LYS A 58 -4.72 -7.14 18.71
N SER A 59 -4.00 -6.52 19.65
CA SER A 59 -2.53 -6.45 19.66
C SER A 59 -1.84 -7.82 19.70
N GLN A 60 -2.54 -8.86 20.12
CA GLN A 60 -2.01 -10.23 20.17
C GLN A 60 -1.81 -10.84 18.76
N TYR A 61 -2.56 -10.36 17.75
CA TYR A 61 -2.58 -10.98 16.42
C TYR A 61 -2.54 -10.00 15.24
N VAL A 62 -2.52 -8.68 15.48
CA VAL A 62 -2.33 -7.68 14.41
C VAL A 62 -1.11 -6.80 14.64
N SER A 63 -0.58 -6.24 13.55
CA SER A 63 0.56 -5.30 13.60
C SER A 63 0.22 -3.98 14.30
N HIS A 64 1.24 -3.27 14.79
CA HIS A 64 1.06 -1.94 15.37
C HIS A 64 0.42 -0.94 14.38
N ARG A 65 0.66 -1.11 13.07
CA ARG A 65 0.05 -0.26 12.03
C ARG A 65 -1.46 -0.45 11.98
N SER A 66 -1.94 -1.69 12.09
CA SER A 66 -3.37 -1.98 12.14
C SER A 66 -4.03 -1.37 13.37
N LEU A 67 -3.33 -1.40 14.52
CA LEU A 67 -3.79 -0.74 15.75
C LEU A 67 -3.85 0.78 15.58
N ALA A 68 -2.80 1.39 15.02
CA ALA A 68 -2.76 2.83 14.74
C ALA A 68 -3.90 3.26 13.81
N THR A 69 -4.17 2.47 12.76
CA THR A 69 -5.29 2.70 11.84
C THR A 69 -6.62 2.67 12.57
N PHE A 70 -6.83 1.73 13.50
CA PHE A 70 -8.04 1.70 14.31
C PHE A 70 -8.18 2.95 15.21
N VAL A 71 -7.12 3.38 15.89
CA VAL A 71 -7.15 4.60 16.71
C VAL A 71 -7.48 5.85 15.87
N ALA A 72 -6.92 5.95 14.66
CA ALA A 72 -7.23 7.02 13.73
C ALA A 72 -8.68 6.95 13.23
N ALA A 73 -9.19 5.75 12.94
CA ALA A 73 -10.59 5.53 12.57
C ALA A 73 -11.56 5.92 13.69
N LEU A 74 -11.20 5.61 14.95
CA LEU A 74 -11.99 5.96 16.12
C LEU A 74 -12.05 7.47 16.31
N ALA A 75 -10.90 8.15 16.20
CA ALA A 75 -10.87 9.62 16.25
C ALA A 75 -11.70 10.22 15.09
N TYR A 76 -11.61 9.68 13.89
CA TYR A 76 -12.41 10.13 12.74
C TYR A 76 -13.91 9.98 12.99
N HIS A 77 -14.37 8.82 13.47
CA HIS A 77 -15.78 8.57 13.76
C HIS A 77 -16.31 9.42 14.93
N ARG A 78 -15.43 9.86 15.84
CA ARG A 78 -15.79 10.74 16.97
C ARG A 78 -15.65 12.22 16.63
N MET A 79 -15.47 12.56 15.34
CA MET A 79 -15.25 13.93 14.86
C MET A 79 -14.03 14.61 15.52
N GLY A 80 -13.02 13.83 15.88
CA GLY A 80 -11.77 14.29 16.49
C GLY A 80 -11.50 13.70 17.86
N ARG A 81 -10.43 14.19 18.49
CA ARG A 81 -10.05 13.88 19.86
C ARG A 81 -10.48 15.05 20.74
N LYS A 82 -11.39 14.82 21.67
CA LYS A 82 -11.89 15.87 22.57
C LYS A 82 -10.88 16.11 23.70
N SER A 83 -10.75 17.36 24.14
CA SER A 83 -9.77 17.77 25.15
C SER A 83 -9.95 17.06 26.50
N GLU A 84 -11.20 16.83 26.89
CA GLU A 84 -11.58 16.16 28.13
C GLU A 84 -11.23 14.66 28.14
N GLU A 85 -10.85 14.10 26.99
CA GLU A 85 -10.50 12.68 26.80
C GLU A 85 -8.99 12.47 26.55
N ASP A 86 -8.16 13.51 26.71
CA ASP A 86 -6.75 13.48 26.30
C ASP A 86 -5.96 12.35 26.97
N THR A 87 -6.24 12.06 28.24
CA THR A 87 -5.62 10.95 28.98
C THR A 87 -5.95 9.61 28.35
N GLN A 88 -7.21 9.36 27.99
CA GLN A 88 -7.66 8.12 27.38
C GLN A 88 -7.05 7.95 25.98
N TRP A 89 -6.98 9.03 25.19
CA TRP A 89 -6.32 9.00 23.88
C TRP A 89 -4.82 8.70 24.00
N LYS A 90 -4.13 9.30 24.98
CA LYS A 90 -2.72 9.00 25.27
C LYS A 90 -2.50 7.54 25.62
N ILE A 91 -3.40 6.93 26.40
CA ILE A 91 -3.32 5.49 26.72
C ILE A 91 -3.38 4.65 25.43
N LEU A 92 -4.33 4.92 24.53
CA LEU A 92 -4.43 4.21 23.25
C LEU A 92 -3.15 4.35 22.41
N ASP A 93 -2.57 5.56 22.36
CA ASP A 93 -1.33 5.82 21.63
C ASP A 93 -0.13 5.07 22.25
N GLU A 94 -0.02 5.02 23.58
CA GLU A 94 1.03 4.25 24.27
C GLU A 94 0.91 2.75 24.04
N MET A 95 -0.32 2.22 23.96
CA MET A 95 -0.53 0.81 23.62
C MET A 95 -0.06 0.50 22.19
N VAL A 96 -0.33 1.38 21.22
CA VAL A 96 0.19 1.27 19.85
C VAL A 96 1.72 1.31 19.84
N LYS A 97 2.33 2.25 20.59
CA LYS A 97 3.79 2.35 20.71
C LYS A 97 4.40 1.10 21.35
N SER A 98 3.77 0.55 22.38
CA SER A 98 4.22 -0.68 23.06
C SER A 98 4.18 -1.88 22.10
N SER A 99 3.09 -2.05 21.35
CA SER A 99 2.98 -3.08 20.30
C SER A 99 4.08 -2.94 19.26
N LYS A 100 4.37 -1.72 18.80
CA LYS A 100 5.46 -1.45 17.84
C LYS A 100 6.83 -1.91 18.36
N ARG A 101 7.13 -1.75 19.65
CA ARG A 101 8.41 -2.17 20.25
C ARG A 101 8.56 -3.68 20.30
N ARG A 102 7.45 -4.42 20.39
CA ARG A 102 7.43 -5.90 20.45
C ARG A 102 7.44 -6.56 19.07
N GLU A 103 7.09 -5.82 18.02
CA GLU A 103 6.97 -6.39 16.68
C GLU A 103 8.35 -6.69 16.07
N ILE A 104 8.61 -7.98 15.82
CA ILE A 104 9.82 -8.42 15.11
C ILE A 104 9.74 -7.89 13.68
N VAL A 105 10.77 -7.14 13.26
CA VAL A 105 10.88 -6.62 11.89
C VAL A 105 11.01 -7.80 10.94
N ARG A 106 9.93 -8.13 10.23
CA ARG A 106 9.97 -9.18 9.19
C ARG A 106 10.83 -8.71 8.02
N ALA A 107 11.76 -9.57 7.59
CA ALA A 107 12.57 -9.35 6.40
C ALA A 107 11.66 -9.07 5.19
N GLN A 108 12.00 -8.02 4.44
CA GLN A 108 11.21 -7.65 3.28
C GLN A 108 11.50 -8.57 2.10
N LYS A 109 10.44 -9.02 1.43
CA LYS A 109 10.55 -9.82 0.20
C LYS A 109 10.87 -8.92 -0.99
N PHE A 110 11.96 -9.22 -1.69
CA PHE A 110 12.35 -8.65 -3.00
C PHE A 110 12.13 -9.70 -4.08
N ALA A 111 11.93 -9.31 -5.34
CA ALA A 111 12.01 -10.25 -6.47
C ALA A 111 13.48 -10.34 -6.92
N THR A 112 14.03 -11.55 -7.04
CA THR A 112 15.40 -11.73 -7.57
C THR A 112 15.41 -11.62 -9.10
N THR A 113 16.60 -11.47 -9.69
CA THR A 113 16.75 -11.51 -11.16
C THR A 113 16.26 -12.83 -11.74
N ASP A 114 16.56 -13.96 -11.09
CA ASP A 114 16.12 -15.28 -11.57
C ASP A 114 14.60 -15.45 -11.50
N GLU A 115 13.97 -15.01 -10.40
CA GLU A 115 12.50 -15.00 -10.28
C GLU A 115 11.87 -14.12 -11.36
N TRP A 116 12.52 -13.00 -11.71
CA TRP A 116 12.08 -12.11 -12.79
C TRP A 116 12.14 -12.79 -14.16
N LEU A 117 13.27 -13.44 -14.48
CA LEU A 117 13.46 -14.14 -15.75
C LEU A 117 12.50 -15.33 -15.89
N GLN A 118 12.25 -16.07 -14.80
CA GLN A 118 11.28 -17.16 -14.79
C GLN A 118 9.85 -16.66 -15.03
N LEU A 119 9.47 -15.52 -14.43
CA LEU A 119 8.16 -14.91 -14.68
C LEU A 119 7.98 -14.46 -16.12
N LEU A 120 9.02 -13.91 -16.76
CA LEU A 120 8.96 -13.53 -18.17
C LEU A 120 8.72 -14.73 -19.10
N ARG A 121 9.28 -15.90 -18.78
CA ARG A 121 9.05 -17.14 -19.54
C ARG A 121 7.61 -17.63 -19.47
N VAL A 122 6.94 -17.43 -18.34
CA VAL A 122 5.53 -17.81 -18.16
C VAL A 122 4.59 -16.73 -18.69
N ALA A 123 4.99 -15.46 -18.62
CA ALA A 123 4.23 -14.34 -19.17
C ALA A 123 3.86 -14.55 -20.65
N THR A 124 4.79 -15.06 -21.45
CA THR A 124 4.57 -15.33 -22.88
C THR A 124 3.61 -16.49 -23.14
N GLN A 125 3.39 -17.36 -22.16
CA GLN A 125 2.51 -18.53 -22.25
C GLN A 125 1.11 -18.25 -21.70
N MET A 126 0.93 -17.14 -20.98
CA MET A 126 -0.37 -16.76 -20.43
C MET A 126 -1.26 -16.10 -21.48
N ARG A 127 -2.52 -16.54 -21.52
CA ARG A 127 -3.57 -15.87 -22.28
C ARG A 127 -3.97 -14.58 -21.57
N TRP A 128 -3.26 -13.51 -21.88
CA TRP A 128 -3.63 -12.16 -21.47
C TRP A 128 -5.02 -11.83 -22.02
N GLN A 129 -5.91 -11.30 -21.17
CA GLN A 129 -7.27 -10.95 -21.61
C GLN A 129 -7.24 -9.86 -22.69
N GLU A 130 -8.15 -9.97 -23.67
CA GLU A 130 -8.31 -9.04 -24.78
C GLU A 130 -8.63 -7.61 -24.35
N TRP A 131 -8.10 -6.65 -25.11
CA TRP A 131 -8.14 -5.22 -24.80
C TRP A 131 -9.34 -4.52 -25.42
N ARG A 132 -10.19 -3.90 -24.59
CA ARG A 132 -11.22 -2.94 -25.03
C ARG A 132 -11.36 -1.76 -24.05
N LYS A 133 -11.00 -0.55 -24.52
CA LYS A 133 -11.37 0.86 -24.19
C LYS A 133 -11.46 1.38 -22.72
N SER A 134 -11.24 2.71 -22.55
CA SER A 134 -11.74 3.69 -21.51
C SER A 134 -11.13 3.72 -20.09
N LYS A 135 -10.96 4.81 -19.29
CA LYS A 135 -11.05 6.30 -19.36
C LYS A 135 -10.34 6.98 -18.13
N LYS A 136 -9.59 8.09 -18.33
CA LYS A 136 -9.07 9.24 -17.50
C LYS A 136 -8.28 9.16 -16.16
N ASP A 137 -7.25 10.02 -16.12
CA ASP A 137 -6.35 10.51 -15.05
C ASP A 137 -6.91 11.74 -14.31
N GLN A 138 -6.87 11.76 -12.96
CA GLN A 138 -7.54 12.74 -12.10
C GLN A 138 -6.69 13.97 -11.71
N GLU A 139 -5.39 14.05 -12.05
CA GLU A 139 -4.55 15.17 -11.58
C GLU A 139 -3.70 15.91 -12.63
N GLN A 140 -3.68 15.49 -13.91
CA GLN A 140 -3.06 16.20 -15.05
C GLN A 140 -1.60 16.69 -14.89
N ARG A 141 -0.82 16.19 -13.91
CA ARG A 141 0.60 16.57 -13.78
C ARG A 141 1.54 15.74 -14.65
N GLY A 142 1.10 14.54 -15.04
CA GLY A 142 1.91 13.59 -15.81
C GLY A 142 3.21 13.18 -15.09
N ALA A 143 3.85 12.14 -15.61
CA ALA A 143 5.24 11.81 -15.29
C ALA A 143 5.84 11.04 -16.47
N ALA A 144 7.01 11.45 -16.95
CA ALA A 144 7.74 10.67 -17.94
C ALA A 144 8.45 9.50 -17.23
N ILE A 145 8.05 8.28 -17.58
CA ILE A 145 8.75 7.06 -17.14
C ILE A 145 9.25 6.38 -18.40
N PHE A 146 10.56 6.12 -18.45
CA PHE A 146 11.16 5.33 -19.52
C PHE A 146 10.81 3.86 -19.30
N LEU A 147 9.99 3.33 -20.20
CA LEU A 147 9.71 1.91 -20.32
C LEU A 147 10.77 1.31 -21.25
N ALA A 148 11.19 0.08 -20.97
CA ALA A 148 11.98 -0.67 -21.93
C ALA A 148 11.15 -0.84 -23.21
N LYS A 149 11.79 -0.64 -24.36
CA LYS A 149 11.16 -0.82 -25.66
C LYS A 149 10.85 -2.30 -25.85
N GLU A 150 9.60 -2.60 -26.11
CA GLU A 150 9.08 -3.96 -26.22
C GLU A 150 8.01 -3.93 -27.31
N ASP A 151 8.25 -4.60 -28.44
CA ASP A 151 7.42 -4.43 -29.64
C ASP A 151 5.93 -4.67 -29.39
N TRP A 152 5.61 -5.60 -28.49
CA TRP A 152 4.23 -5.89 -28.09
C TRP A 152 3.59 -4.76 -27.27
N LEU A 153 4.35 -4.15 -26.34
CA LEU A 153 3.89 -3.05 -25.48
C LEU A 153 3.84 -1.74 -26.26
N ASP A 154 4.81 -1.48 -27.12
CA ASP A 154 4.83 -0.32 -28.01
C ASP A 154 3.66 -0.38 -28.98
N SER A 155 3.38 -1.54 -29.56
CA SER A 155 2.20 -1.76 -30.40
C SER A 155 0.90 -1.55 -29.61
N ALA A 156 0.86 -1.93 -28.33
CA ALA A 156 -0.28 -1.71 -27.45
C ALA A 156 -0.55 -0.23 -27.18
N ILE A 157 0.51 0.48 -26.82
CA ILE A 157 0.46 1.91 -26.52
C ILE A 157 0.06 2.67 -27.77
N ARG A 158 0.64 2.35 -28.94
CA ARG A 158 0.25 2.95 -30.23
C ARG A 158 -1.23 2.75 -30.54
N LYS A 159 -1.73 1.51 -30.44
CA LYS A 159 -3.16 1.21 -30.64
C LYS A 159 -4.07 1.97 -29.67
N CYS A 160 -3.65 2.18 -28.42
CA CYS A 160 -4.39 3.04 -27.49
C CYS A 160 -4.35 4.51 -27.94
N LEU A 161 -3.17 5.05 -28.25
CA LEU A 161 -2.99 6.45 -28.63
C LEU A 161 -3.72 6.82 -29.93
N GLU A 162 -3.75 5.91 -30.91
CA GLU A 162 -4.46 6.07 -32.18
C GLU A 162 -5.98 6.10 -32.01
N LYS A 163 -6.49 5.41 -30.98
CA LYS A 163 -7.93 5.28 -30.73
C LYS A 163 -8.46 6.42 -29.84
N ASN A 164 -7.81 6.66 -28.70
CA ASN A 164 -8.10 7.78 -27.80
C ASN A 164 -6.97 7.93 -26.75
N ARG A 165 -6.41 9.13 -26.60
CA ARG A 165 -5.28 9.39 -25.68
C ARG A 165 -5.61 9.20 -24.20
N ASP A 166 -6.89 9.25 -23.83
CA ASP A 166 -7.36 9.16 -22.45
C ASP A 166 -7.71 7.72 -21.99
N ASP A 167 -7.45 6.70 -22.82
CA ASP A 167 -7.74 5.31 -22.52
C ASP A 167 -6.59 4.63 -21.72
N PRO A 168 -6.87 3.87 -20.64
CA PRO A 168 -5.89 3.14 -19.88
C PRO A 168 -5.39 1.95 -20.68
N ILE A 169 -4.08 1.74 -20.59
CA ILE A 169 -3.36 0.67 -21.29
C ILE A 169 -3.80 -0.73 -20.79
N LEU A 170 -4.21 -0.86 -19.52
CA LEU A 170 -4.69 -2.10 -18.91
C LEU A 170 -6.16 -2.00 -18.48
N ALA A 171 -7.05 -2.65 -19.24
CA ALA A 171 -8.49 -2.66 -19.02
C ALA A 171 -9.04 -4.07 -18.76
N THR A 172 -10.15 -4.15 -18.03
CA THR A 172 -10.92 -5.39 -17.85
C THR A 172 -11.80 -5.66 -19.07
N ARG A 173 -12.43 -6.84 -19.14
CA ARG A 173 -13.33 -7.22 -20.24
C ARG A 173 -14.50 -6.25 -20.47
N ASN A 174 -14.94 -5.53 -19.43
CA ASN A 174 -16.02 -4.55 -19.53
C ASN A 174 -15.54 -3.11 -19.81
N GLY A 175 -14.24 -2.91 -20.05
CA GLY A 175 -13.67 -1.60 -20.36
C GLY A 175 -13.45 -0.68 -19.16
N SER A 176 -13.46 -1.24 -17.95
CA SER A 176 -13.02 -0.51 -16.75
C SER A 176 -11.52 -0.74 -16.51
N GLN A 177 -10.84 0.27 -15.94
CA GLN A 177 -9.45 0.17 -15.54
C GLN A 177 -9.23 -1.00 -14.57
N TRP A 178 -8.11 -1.71 -14.72
CA TRP A 178 -7.70 -2.68 -13.70
C TRP A 178 -7.55 -2.00 -12.34
N SER A 179 -8.23 -2.55 -11.34
CA SER A 179 -7.91 -2.21 -9.95
C SER A 179 -6.50 -2.67 -9.62
N ALA A 180 -5.86 -2.04 -8.62
CA ALA A 180 -4.57 -2.50 -8.11
C ALA A 180 -4.61 -3.96 -7.64
N ASN A 181 -5.76 -4.42 -7.12
CA ASN A 181 -5.97 -5.80 -6.71
C ASN A 181 -6.06 -6.75 -7.91
N ALA A 182 -6.67 -6.33 -9.03
CA ALA A 182 -6.70 -7.12 -10.26
C ALA A 182 -5.28 -7.34 -10.79
N ALA A 183 -4.47 -6.27 -10.90
CA ALA A 183 -3.08 -6.37 -11.32
C ALA A 183 -2.24 -7.27 -10.36
N ALA A 184 -2.40 -7.11 -9.05
CA ALA A 184 -1.73 -7.95 -8.07
C ALA A 184 -2.15 -9.42 -8.13
N SER A 185 -3.43 -9.69 -8.46
CA SER A 185 -3.95 -11.04 -8.66
C SER A 185 -3.34 -11.72 -9.89
N GLU A 186 -3.17 -10.99 -11.00
CA GLU A 186 -2.50 -11.53 -12.18
C GLU A 186 -1.03 -11.84 -11.92
N ILE A 187 -0.30 -10.96 -11.23
CA ILE A 187 1.07 -11.23 -10.77
C ILE A 187 1.13 -12.52 -9.92
N LYS A 188 0.15 -12.72 -9.04
CA LYS A 188 0.07 -13.92 -8.21
C LYS A 188 -0.16 -15.18 -9.05
N LYS A 189 -1.05 -15.12 -10.06
CA LYS A 189 -1.27 -16.22 -11.00
C LYS A 189 -0.01 -16.55 -11.79
N MET A 190 0.73 -15.53 -12.25
CA MET A 190 2.02 -15.72 -12.91
C MET A 190 3.03 -16.43 -11.99
N CYS A 191 3.12 -16.00 -10.72
CA CYS A 191 4.00 -16.66 -9.75
C CYS A 191 3.62 -18.12 -9.55
N ASP A 192 2.33 -18.40 -9.34
CA ASP A 192 1.81 -19.75 -9.13
C ASP A 192 2.10 -20.63 -10.37
N ALA A 193 1.93 -20.11 -11.60
CA ALA A 193 2.23 -20.81 -12.85
C ALA A 193 3.74 -21.02 -13.09
N ALA A 194 4.60 -20.13 -12.58
CA ALA A 194 6.05 -20.28 -12.64
C ALA A 194 6.63 -21.17 -11.53
N GLY A 195 5.79 -21.73 -10.64
CA GLY A 195 6.26 -22.49 -9.48
C GLY A 195 7.00 -21.62 -8.45
N LEU A 196 6.78 -20.30 -8.49
CA LEU A 196 7.45 -19.34 -7.62
C LEU A 196 6.64 -19.06 -6.36
N ARG A 197 7.35 -18.64 -5.31
CA ARG A 197 6.69 -18.03 -4.16
C ARG A 197 5.90 -16.79 -4.59
N ARG A 198 4.79 -16.51 -3.92
CA ARG A 198 3.94 -15.38 -4.22
C ARG A 198 4.65 -14.04 -3.99
N LEU A 199 4.89 -13.32 -5.08
CA LEU A 199 5.46 -11.98 -5.09
C LEU A 199 4.35 -10.92 -5.14
N SER A 200 4.60 -9.78 -4.50
CA SER A 200 3.71 -8.60 -4.58
C SER A 200 4.26 -7.61 -5.60
N PRO A 201 3.45 -6.67 -6.13
CA PRO A 201 3.96 -5.57 -6.95
C PRO A 201 5.14 -4.82 -6.29
N HIS A 202 5.09 -4.67 -4.96
CA HIS A 202 6.18 -4.05 -4.20
C HIS A 202 7.46 -4.89 -4.16
N SER A 203 7.38 -6.22 -4.30
CA SER A 203 8.56 -7.09 -4.40
C SER A 203 9.38 -6.76 -5.65
N PHE A 204 8.71 -6.52 -6.79
CA PHE A 204 9.35 -6.10 -8.04
C PHE A 204 9.95 -4.71 -7.93
N ARG A 205 9.20 -3.75 -7.36
CA ARG A 205 9.72 -2.39 -7.13
C ARG A 205 10.99 -2.42 -6.27
N ARG A 206 11.01 -3.22 -5.19
CA ARG A 206 12.22 -3.43 -4.36
C ARG A 206 13.35 -4.08 -5.15
N GLY A 207 13.08 -5.18 -5.85
CA GLY A 207 14.08 -5.90 -6.63
C GLY A 207 14.77 -5.01 -7.66
N GLY A 208 14.00 -4.23 -8.44
CA GLY A 208 14.56 -3.30 -9.42
C GLY A 208 15.35 -2.14 -8.79
N THR A 209 14.94 -1.68 -7.61
CA THR A 209 15.68 -0.63 -6.87
C THR A 209 17.01 -1.15 -6.37
N MET A 210 17.01 -2.35 -5.77
CA MET A 210 18.18 -3.02 -5.24
C MET A 210 19.19 -3.30 -6.34
N ARG A 211 18.73 -3.90 -7.45
CA ARG A 211 19.60 -4.19 -8.60
C ARG A 211 20.25 -2.93 -9.17
N ALA A 212 19.51 -1.84 -9.31
CA ALA A 212 20.07 -0.57 -9.77
C ALA A 212 21.21 -0.08 -8.84
N LEU A 213 21.02 -0.20 -7.53
CA LEU A 213 22.06 0.16 -6.55
C LEU A 213 23.26 -0.80 -6.59
N ASP A 214 23.02 -2.10 -6.72
CA ASP A 214 24.07 -3.12 -6.83
C ASP A 214 24.89 -2.97 -8.12
N GLU A 215 24.28 -2.46 -9.20
CA GLU A 215 24.95 -2.07 -10.45
C GLU A 215 25.67 -0.71 -10.35
N GLY A 216 25.71 -0.09 -9.16
CA GLY A 216 26.43 1.15 -8.91
C GLY A 216 25.72 2.42 -9.41
N ILE A 217 24.43 2.35 -9.76
CA ILE A 217 23.66 3.53 -10.15
C ILE A 217 23.51 4.45 -8.93
N ASP A 218 23.78 5.75 -9.15
CA ASP A 218 23.67 6.79 -8.13
C ASP A 218 22.34 6.71 -7.35
N PRO A 219 22.37 6.62 -6.01
CA PRO A 219 21.17 6.57 -5.17
C PRO A 219 20.19 7.73 -5.40
N VAL A 220 20.66 8.92 -5.79
CA VAL A 220 19.77 10.06 -6.10
C VAL A 220 19.04 9.82 -7.43
N ALA A 221 19.72 9.30 -8.45
CA ALA A 221 19.10 8.87 -9.70
C ALA A 221 18.06 7.76 -9.48
N VAL A 222 18.39 6.75 -8.65
CA VAL A 222 17.43 5.71 -8.23
C VAL A 222 16.25 6.32 -7.49
N GLN A 223 16.50 7.25 -6.56
CA GLN A 223 15.46 7.94 -5.80
C GLN A 223 14.47 8.67 -6.73
N ARG A 224 15.00 9.43 -7.69
CA ARG A 224 14.22 10.15 -8.69
C ARG A 224 13.40 9.19 -9.56
N ARG A 225 14.02 8.12 -10.04
CA ARG A 225 13.36 7.10 -10.87
C ARG A 225 12.20 6.42 -10.15
N GLY A 226 12.38 6.04 -8.88
CA GLY A 226 11.30 5.47 -8.08
C GLY A 226 10.38 6.50 -7.41
N ARG A 227 10.54 7.79 -7.73
CA ARG A 227 9.70 8.91 -7.27
C ARG A 227 9.52 8.97 -5.75
N TRP A 228 10.60 8.72 -5.01
CA TRP A 228 10.58 8.92 -3.57
C TRP A 228 10.84 10.39 -3.24
N ALA A 229 9.98 10.97 -2.41
CA ALA A 229 10.12 12.37 -1.97
C ALA A 229 11.38 12.61 -1.14
N SER A 230 11.94 11.55 -0.55
CA SER A 230 13.20 11.60 0.21
C SER A 230 13.90 10.25 0.23
N THR A 231 15.21 10.25 0.48
CA THR A 231 16.00 9.05 0.81
C THR A 231 15.39 8.27 1.97
N ARG A 232 14.83 8.96 2.97
CA ARG A 232 14.10 8.34 4.09
C ARG A 232 12.90 7.51 3.62
N SER A 233 12.16 7.97 2.61
CA SER A 233 11.02 7.23 2.05
C SER A 233 11.44 6.08 1.12
N MET A 234 12.65 6.15 0.56
CA MET A 234 13.26 5.05 -0.21
C MET A 234 13.84 3.97 0.70
N ARG A 235 14.39 4.36 1.87
CA ARG A 235 15.08 3.49 2.83
C ARG A 235 14.38 2.16 3.14
N PRO A 236 13.04 2.10 3.35
CA PRO A 236 12.35 0.83 3.55
C PRO A 236 12.55 -0.16 2.40
N TYR A 237 12.77 0.29 1.17
CA TYR A 237 12.91 -0.53 -0.03
C TYR A 237 14.34 -1.06 -0.24
N VAL A 238 15.32 -0.52 0.49
CA VAL A 238 16.76 -0.74 0.23
C VAL A 238 17.55 -1.16 1.46
N ASN A 239 16.92 -1.25 2.64
CA ASN A 239 17.56 -1.58 3.93
C ASN A 239 18.28 -2.95 4.02
N HIS A 240 18.27 -3.75 2.95
CA HIS A 240 18.90 -5.06 2.89
C HIS A 240 19.96 -5.18 1.79
N SER A 241 20.37 -4.09 1.13
CA SER A 241 21.54 -4.13 0.23
C SER A 241 22.82 -4.09 1.04
N LEU A 242 23.85 -4.82 0.60
CA LEU A 242 25.20 -4.70 1.16
C LEU A 242 25.71 -3.25 1.10
N HIS A 243 25.28 -2.48 0.10
CA HIS A 243 25.65 -1.05 -0.07
C HIS A 243 25.00 -0.10 0.96
N THR A 244 23.82 -0.42 1.50
CA THR A 244 23.11 0.45 2.46
C THR A 244 23.45 0.17 3.92
N GLN A 245 24.27 -0.84 4.19
CA GLN A 245 24.74 -1.18 5.54
C GLN A 245 26.00 -0.43 5.97
N GLY A 246 26.62 0.38 5.10
CA GLY A 246 27.71 1.28 5.48
C GLY A 246 29.00 0.55 5.86
N GLY A 247 29.89 0.39 4.88
CA GLY A 247 31.30 0.03 5.11
C GLY A 247 32.01 -0.25 3.78
N PRO A 248 33.22 0.29 3.54
CA PRO A 248 33.98 -0.05 2.35
C PRO A 248 34.53 -1.47 2.52
N ALA A 249 34.22 -2.36 1.59
CA ALA A 249 34.91 -3.64 1.48
C ALA A 249 35.43 -3.81 0.05
N HIS A 250 36.26 -2.87 -0.39
CA HIS A 250 37.42 -3.28 -1.17
C HIS A 250 38.28 -4.13 -0.24
N ILE A 251 38.02 -5.44 -0.23
CA ILE A 251 39.03 -6.39 0.20
C ILE A 251 39.97 -6.50 -0.99
N THR A 252 40.93 -5.59 -1.08
CA THR A 252 42.14 -5.82 -1.86
C THR A 252 42.80 -7.06 -1.26
N GLN A 253 42.82 -8.15 -2.03
CA GLN A 253 43.60 -9.34 -1.68
C GLN A 253 45.10 -9.02 -1.82
N PRO A 254 45.96 -9.60 -0.95
CA PRO A 254 47.41 -9.54 -1.11
C PRO A 254 47.90 -10.32 -2.32
#